data_AF-A0A0E3YDD9-F1
#
_entry.id   AF-A0A0E3YDD9-F1
#
_cell.length_a   1.000
_cell.length_b   1.000
_cell.length_c   1.000
_cell.angle_alpha   90.00
_cell.angle_beta   90.00
_cell.angle_gamma   90.00
#
_symmetry.space_group_name_H-M   'P 1'
#
loop_
_entity.id
_entity.type
_entity.pdbx_description
1 polymer ?
#
loop_
_entity_poly.entity_id
_entity_poly.type
_entity_poly.pdbx_seq_one_letter_code
_entity_poly.pdbx_strand_id
1 'polypeptide(L)'
;MQVNTFLVHSDIGHHCHDRLTGDATGHTGLLPEAGPQGIFGAVIGHDGSGASLPDIGPHDFSNATRVTKAMPMGSTGVAIRMSLTPHADMPQYVVKACPSAGHAAQAWLASRLFGAVGLATPTAVLVRGCSQAFDGKRDPTRVYLATTFLSRYQDLGDWLESDDAWRVFEGATGPDGPDGGDISGLRRARDEAMAAGRQMARLMASNGVPFHALSGEAAKAYADALARRNVMRHRLCHALPDVYQCALERHYVAALWLGNREMCNAFMENVGVWRDKNDLPYAMSLDFDAADFAAMLAPDALADLSQFPYGDRCAPFVRRLKGLACEASSKTVHDELKNPVGVRALAAEMAYRLGRISAQAIRPWAQSAHAVARAGDAACGASPGAAAACCEPDALVPRLLARRDDLVERLGGTGAAQTWAHRYDMRARAVDARQAPFLCVWQR
;
A
#
# COMPACT_ATOMS: atom_id res chain seq x y z
N MET A 1 -14.89 -14.85 -34.14
CA MET A 1 -15.05 -14.61 -32.70
C MET A 1 -13.82 -15.21 -32.02
N GLN A 2 -12.76 -14.42 -31.82
CA GLN A 2 -11.47 -14.88 -31.29
C GLN A 2 -11.47 -14.68 -29.77
N VAL A 3 -11.35 -15.79 -29.04
CA VAL A 3 -11.19 -15.84 -27.59
C VAL A 3 -9.69 -15.77 -27.32
N ASN A 4 -9.21 -14.64 -26.78
CA ASN A 4 -7.83 -14.53 -26.29
C ASN A 4 -7.78 -15.05 -24.85
N THR A 5 -7.46 -16.33 -24.72
CA THR A 5 -7.17 -16.98 -23.44
C THR A 5 -5.73 -16.63 -23.04
N PHE A 6 -5.55 -15.79 -22.01
CA PHE A 6 -4.23 -15.54 -21.44
C PHE A 6 -3.84 -16.68 -20.50
N LEU A 7 -3.00 -17.59 -21.01
CA LEU A 7 -2.30 -18.61 -20.23
C LEU A 7 -1.12 -17.96 -19.52
N VAL A 8 -1.28 -17.67 -18.23
CA VAL A 8 -0.14 -17.49 -17.32
C VAL A 8 0.41 -18.90 -17.05
N HIS A 9 1.58 -19.22 -17.58
CA HIS A 9 2.29 -20.44 -17.19
C HIS A 9 2.81 -20.26 -15.76
N SER A 10 2.06 -20.81 -14.80
CA SER A 10 2.50 -20.97 -13.42
C SER A 10 3.18 -22.33 -13.26
N ASP A 11 4.44 -22.45 -13.68
CA ASP A 11 5.31 -23.55 -13.27
C ASP A 11 6.10 -23.13 -12.02
N ILE A 12 5.48 -23.28 -10.84
CA ILE A 12 6.23 -23.47 -9.60
C ILE A 12 5.55 -24.61 -8.84
N GLY A 13 5.95 -25.83 -9.19
CA GLY A 13 5.56 -27.05 -8.49
C GLY A 13 5.99 -27.00 -7.03
N HIS A 14 5.03 -27.25 -6.14
CA HIS A 14 5.30 -27.56 -4.75
C HIS A 14 5.83 -29.00 -4.62
N HIS A 15 6.78 -29.18 -3.69
CA HIS A 15 7.44 -30.40 -3.23
C HIS A 15 8.80 -30.73 -3.86
N CYS A 16 9.88 -30.32 -3.17
CA CYS A 16 10.83 -31.28 -2.62
C CYS A 16 11.71 -30.62 -1.55
N HIS A 17 11.74 -31.24 -0.36
CA HIS A 17 12.88 -31.12 0.53
C HIS A 17 14.08 -31.72 -0.19
N ASP A 18 15.14 -30.96 -0.41
CA ASP A 18 16.48 -31.53 -0.48
C ASP A 18 17.53 -30.57 0.06
N ARG A 19 18.34 -31.13 0.97
CA ARG A 19 19.58 -30.56 1.48
C ARG A 19 20.51 -30.29 0.31
N LEU A 20 20.98 -29.06 0.17
CA LEU A 20 22.24 -28.77 -0.51
C LEU A 20 23.14 -27.96 0.43
N THR A 21 23.99 -28.73 1.10
CA THR A 21 25.35 -28.34 1.52
C THR A 21 26.12 -27.77 0.33
N GLY A 22 26.76 -26.62 0.49
CA GLY A 22 27.70 -26.06 -0.50
C GLY A 22 28.07 -24.61 -0.21
N ASP A 23 29.09 -24.42 0.63
CA ASP A 23 29.93 -23.23 0.81
C ASP A 23 29.32 -21.83 0.66
N ALA A 24 28.75 -21.35 1.76
CA ALA A 24 28.67 -19.93 2.05
C ALA A 24 30.09 -19.39 2.34
N THR A 25 30.79 -18.94 1.30
CA THR A 25 31.90 -18.00 1.49
C THR A 25 31.32 -16.62 1.78
N GLY A 26 31.77 -16.06 2.90
CA GLY A 26 31.14 -14.94 3.56
C GLY A 26 31.25 -13.62 2.80
N HIS A 27 30.10 -12.99 2.61
CA HIS A 27 29.97 -11.54 2.67
C HIS A 27 28.89 -11.20 3.69
N THR A 28 29.31 -11.18 4.95
CA THR A 28 28.65 -10.49 6.04
C THR A 28 28.62 -8.99 5.74
N GLY A 29 27.44 -8.39 5.90
CA GLY A 29 27.28 -6.97 6.19
C GLY A 29 27.44 -6.04 5.01
N LEU A 30 26.32 -5.71 4.36
CA LEU A 30 25.93 -4.36 3.92
C LEU A 30 24.47 -4.49 3.47
N LEU A 31 23.58 -3.66 4.02
CA LEU A 31 22.21 -3.55 3.50
C LEU A 31 22.30 -3.23 1.99
N PRO A 32 21.38 -3.72 1.13
CA PRO A 32 21.44 -3.48 -0.32
C PRO A 32 21.54 -2.00 -0.72
N GLU A 33 21.10 -1.10 0.16
CA GLU A 33 21.17 0.37 0.01
C GLU A 33 22.53 0.97 0.38
N ALA A 34 23.38 0.25 1.11
CA ALA A 34 24.68 0.72 1.59
C ALA A 34 25.82 0.47 0.59
N GLY A 35 25.55 -0.22 -0.52
CA GLY A 35 26.45 -0.29 -1.67
C GLY A 35 26.27 0.92 -2.60
N PRO A 36 27.33 1.37 -3.31
CA PRO A 36 27.26 2.50 -4.25
C PRO A 36 26.29 2.28 -5.43
N GLN A 37 25.73 1.07 -5.57
CA GLN A 37 24.82 0.70 -6.63
C GLN A 37 23.34 0.66 -6.21
N GLY A 38 23.01 0.76 -4.90
CA GLY A 38 21.64 0.83 -4.38
C GLY A 38 20.61 0.05 -5.20
N ILE A 39 20.88 -1.23 -5.48
CA ILE A 39 20.11 -2.00 -6.46
C ILE A 39 18.89 -2.56 -5.75
N PHE A 40 17.86 -1.75 -5.68
CA PHE A 40 16.51 -2.29 -5.85
C PHE A 40 16.46 -2.91 -7.23
N GLY A 41 16.22 -4.23 -7.32
CA GLY A 41 15.93 -4.85 -8.61
C GLY A 41 14.81 -4.06 -9.30
N ALA A 42 14.91 -3.94 -10.62
CA ALA A 42 13.81 -3.42 -11.40
C ALA A 42 12.64 -4.41 -11.24
N VAL A 43 11.71 -4.09 -10.35
CA VAL A 43 10.39 -4.73 -10.32
C VAL A 43 9.82 -4.58 -11.72
N ILE A 44 9.64 -5.70 -12.42
CA ILE A 44 9.04 -5.72 -13.76
C ILE A 44 7.52 -5.63 -13.54
N GLY A 45 6.88 -4.59 -14.10
CA GLY A 45 5.44 -4.34 -13.93
C GLY A 45 5.06 -3.62 -12.63
N HIS A 46 3.82 -3.17 -12.54
CA HIS A 46 3.33 -2.29 -11.47
C HIS A 46 3.00 -3.00 -10.14
N ASP A 47 2.81 -4.32 -10.19
CA ASP A 47 2.61 -5.23 -9.05
C ASP A 47 3.66 -6.35 -9.02
N GLY A 48 4.78 -6.16 -9.72
CA GLY A 48 5.84 -7.17 -9.85
C GLY A 48 5.52 -8.37 -10.72
N SER A 49 4.33 -8.43 -11.35
CA SER A 49 3.95 -9.51 -12.27
C SER A 49 4.43 -9.31 -13.71
N GLY A 50 4.96 -8.13 -14.05
CA GLY A 50 5.26 -7.74 -15.43
C GLY A 50 4.03 -7.53 -16.33
N ALA A 51 2.81 -7.70 -15.80
CA ALA A 51 1.59 -7.49 -16.55
C ALA A 51 1.40 -6.02 -16.95
N SER A 52 0.72 -5.79 -18.07
CA SER A 52 0.25 -4.46 -18.45
C SER A 52 -0.86 -4.01 -17.49
N LEU A 53 -1.01 -2.70 -17.32
CA LEU A 53 -2.13 -2.16 -16.56
C LEU A 53 -3.45 -2.64 -17.16
N PRO A 54 -4.34 -3.26 -16.37
CA PRO A 54 -5.61 -3.74 -16.87
C PRO A 54 -6.49 -2.57 -17.29
N ASP A 55 -7.23 -2.81 -18.38
CA ASP A 55 -8.14 -1.86 -18.97
C ASP A 55 -9.21 -1.38 -17.99
N ILE A 56 -9.77 -0.23 -18.35
CA ILE A 56 -10.77 0.46 -17.57
C ILE A 56 -12.13 -0.16 -17.86
N GLY A 57 -12.62 -0.96 -16.93
CA GLY A 57 -14.01 -1.38 -16.91
C GLY A 57 -14.32 -2.11 -15.61
N PRO A 58 -15.59 -2.15 -15.18
CA PRO A 58 -15.99 -3.23 -14.31
C PRO A 58 -15.87 -4.54 -15.10
N HIS A 59 -14.81 -5.31 -14.84
CA HIS A 59 -14.58 -6.63 -15.40
C HIS A 59 -15.68 -7.58 -14.95
N ASP A 60 -16.08 -8.49 -15.84
CA ASP A 60 -17.17 -9.43 -15.54
C ASP A 60 -16.69 -10.55 -14.62
N PHE A 61 -17.19 -10.54 -13.38
CA PHE A 61 -16.95 -11.57 -12.37
C PHE A 61 -18.23 -12.40 -12.14
N SER A 62 -19.14 -12.46 -13.11
CA SER A 62 -20.37 -13.27 -13.06
C SER A 62 -20.11 -14.75 -12.79
N ASN A 63 -19.00 -15.30 -13.30
CA ASN A 63 -18.57 -16.68 -13.11
C ASN A 63 -17.67 -16.87 -11.87
N ALA A 64 -17.40 -15.82 -11.11
CA ALA A 64 -16.53 -15.91 -9.94
C ALA A 64 -17.19 -16.75 -8.84
N THR A 65 -16.40 -17.61 -8.20
CA THR A 65 -16.81 -18.41 -7.05
C THR A 65 -16.08 -17.94 -5.80
N ARG A 66 -16.79 -17.92 -4.67
CA ARG A 66 -16.18 -17.61 -3.38
C ARG A 66 -15.26 -18.75 -2.96
N VAL A 67 -14.03 -18.43 -2.56
CA VAL A 67 -13.09 -19.41 -2.02
C VAL A 67 -13.61 -19.87 -0.65
N THR A 68 -14.03 -21.13 -0.57
CA THR A 68 -14.59 -21.71 0.66
C THR A 68 -13.50 -21.88 1.72
N LYS A 69 -13.85 -21.71 3.00
CA LYS A 69 -12.93 -21.77 4.17
C LYS A 69 -11.86 -20.67 4.27
N ALA A 70 -11.79 -19.73 3.34
CA ALA A 70 -10.97 -18.53 3.52
C ALA A 70 -11.60 -17.64 4.60
N MET A 71 -10.80 -17.20 5.58
CA MET A 71 -11.23 -16.16 6.52
C MET A 71 -11.55 -14.87 5.75
N PRO A 72 -12.61 -14.12 6.14
CA PRO A 72 -12.83 -12.77 5.64
C PRO A 72 -11.55 -11.93 5.78
N MET A 73 -11.24 -11.14 4.76
CA MET A 73 -10.04 -10.30 4.74
C MET A 73 -10.41 -8.86 5.15
N GLY A 74 -9.47 -8.21 5.83
CA GLY A 74 -9.67 -6.91 6.47
C GLY A 74 -10.51 -7.02 7.75
N SER A 75 -10.21 -6.15 8.71
CA SER A 75 -10.87 -6.11 10.01
C SER A 75 -12.40 -6.02 9.93
N THR A 76 -12.98 -5.34 8.95
CA THR A 76 -14.44 -5.22 8.83
C THR A 76 -15.12 -6.40 8.12
N GLY A 77 -14.36 -7.37 7.59
CA GLY A 77 -14.90 -8.50 6.83
C GLY A 77 -15.59 -8.11 5.52
N VAL A 78 -15.36 -6.87 5.04
CA VAL A 78 -15.93 -6.31 3.81
C VAL A 78 -15.20 -6.76 2.54
N ALA A 79 -14.15 -7.57 2.68
CA ALA A 79 -13.44 -8.16 1.58
C ALA A 79 -13.43 -9.70 1.67
N ILE A 80 -13.59 -10.36 0.53
CA ILE A 80 -13.59 -11.81 0.42
C ILE A 80 -12.69 -12.30 -0.71
N ARG A 81 -12.22 -13.54 -0.60
CA ARG A 81 -11.47 -14.20 -1.66
C ARG A 81 -12.42 -14.83 -2.68
N MET A 82 -12.18 -14.53 -3.96
CA MET A 82 -12.89 -15.11 -5.09
C MET A 82 -11.91 -15.72 -6.09
N SER A 83 -12.38 -16.70 -6.86
CA SER A 83 -11.67 -17.25 -8.02
C SER A 83 -12.58 -17.19 -9.24
N LEU A 84 -12.04 -16.80 -10.41
CA LEU A 84 -12.78 -16.77 -11.67
C LEU A 84 -13.07 -18.18 -12.23
N THR A 85 -12.36 -19.19 -11.74
CA THR A 85 -12.49 -20.59 -12.16
C THR A 85 -12.29 -21.53 -10.96
N PRO A 86 -13.00 -22.67 -10.89
CA PRO A 86 -12.99 -23.54 -9.71
C PRO A 86 -11.69 -24.35 -9.49
N HIS A 87 -10.59 -24.04 -10.19
CA HIS A 87 -9.34 -24.79 -10.13
C HIS A 87 -8.34 -24.12 -9.18
N ALA A 88 -7.57 -24.92 -8.43
CA ALA A 88 -6.68 -24.46 -7.37
C ALA A 88 -5.52 -23.56 -7.88
N ASP A 89 -5.12 -23.73 -9.14
CA ASP A 89 -3.95 -23.07 -9.73
C ASP A 89 -4.28 -21.73 -10.42
N MET A 90 -5.52 -21.26 -10.29
CA MET A 90 -5.99 -20.05 -10.98
C MET A 90 -5.88 -18.79 -10.10
N PRO A 91 -5.66 -17.62 -10.71
CA PRO A 91 -5.52 -16.36 -9.99
C PRO A 91 -6.76 -16.08 -9.14
N GLN A 92 -6.51 -15.84 -7.86
CA GLN A 92 -7.53 -15.46 -6.90
C GLN A 92 -7.53 -13.95 -6.72
N TYR A 93 -8.66 -13.41 -6.31
CA TYR A 93 -8.87 -11.99 -6.12
C TYR A 93 -9.41 -11.72 -4.72
N VAL A 94 -8.91 -10.67 -4.09
CA VAL A 94 -9.56 -10.04 -2.93
C VAL A 94 -10.56 -9.05 -3.48
N VAL A 95 -11.85 -9.34 -3.30
CA VAL A 95 -12.95 -8.49 -3.77
C VAL A 95 -13.55 -7.79 -2.57
N LYS A 96 -13.68 -6.46 -2.66
CA LYS A 96 -14.21 -5.58 -1.64
C LYS A 96 -15.49 -4.90 -2.12
N ALA A 97 -16.48 -4.86 -1.24
CA ALA A 97 -17.69 -4.06 -1.45
C ALA A 97 -17.42 -2.58 -1.18
N CYS A 98 -17.80 -1.71 -2.11
CA CYS A 98 -17.82 -0.27 -1.92
C CYS A 98 -19.26 0.21 -1.65
N PRO A 99 -19.45 1.37 -0.97
CA PRO A 99 -20.77 1.94 -0.72
C PRO A 99 -21.57 2.27 -1.99
N SER A 100 -20.87 2.61 -3.08
CA SER A 100 -21.46 2.94 -4.39
C SER A 100 -20.43 2.76 -5.51
N ALA A 101 -20.88 2.80 -6.76
CA ALA A 101 -20.01 2.80 -7.92
C ALA A 101 -19.05 4.01 -7.95
N GLY A 102 -19.50 5.18 -7.47
CA GLY A 102 -18.64 6.35 -7.33
C GLY A 102 -17.49 6.15 -6.35
N HIS A 103 -17.77 5.54 -5.19
CA HIS A 103 -16.70 5.19 -4.23
C HIS A 103 -15.73 4.15 -4.80
N ALA A 104 -16.26 3.13 -5.52
CA ALA A 104 -15.40 2.15 -6.18
C ALA A 104 -14.49 2.80 -7.24
N ALA A 105 -15.05 3.70 -8.06
CA ALA A 105 -14.31 4.43 -9.09
C ALA A 105 -13.25 5.35 -8.49
N GLN A 106 -13.55 6.01 -7.37
CA GLN A 106 -12.63 6.85 -6.63
C GLN A 106 -11.46 6.05 -6.01
N ALA A 107 -11.75 4.92 -5.36
CA ALA A 107 -10.72 4.02 -4.84
C ALA A 107 -9.84 3.44 -5.97
N TRP A 108 -10.45 3.09 -7.11
CA TRP A 108 -9.72 2.67 -8.31
C TRP A 108 -8.81 3.78 -8.85
N LEU A 109 -9.30 5.02 -8.95
CA LEU A 109 -8.50 6.16 -9.38
C LEU A 109 -7.32 6.40 -8.44
N ALA A 110 -7.56 6.38 -7.13
CA ALA A 110 -6.51 6.52 -6.13
C ALA A 110 -5.43 5.42 -6.26
N SER A 111 -5.82 4.17 -6.54
CA SER A 111 -4.86 3.09 -6.85
C SER A 111 -4.00 3.39 -8.09
N ARG A 112 -4.60 3.92 -9.17
CA ARG A 112 -3.85 4.31 -10.37
C ARG A 112 -2.88 5.46 -10.10
N LEU A 113 -3.33 6.47 -9.36
CA LEU A 113 -2.50 7.62 -8.98
C LEU A 113 -1.37 7.19 -8.05
N PHE A 114 -1.63 6.34 -7.06
CA PHE A 114 -0.61 5.77 -6.20
C PHE A 114 0.47 5.04 -7.01
N GLY A 115 0.05 4.20 -7.96
CA GLY A 115 0.95 3.53 -8.89
C GLY A 115 1.76 4.51 -9.76
N ALA A 116 1.18 5.65 -10.13
CA ALA A 116 1.89 6.72 -10.85
C ALA A 116 3.04 7.35 -10.06
N VAL A 117 3.10 7.19 -8.73
CA VAL A 117 4.27 7.55 -7.89
C VAL A 117 5.43 6.55 -8.06
N GLY A 118 5.19 5.41 -8.71
CA GLY A 118 6.17 4.33 -8.91
C GLY A 118 6.45 3.54 -7.64
N LEU A 119 5.51 3.55 -6.69
CA LEU A 119 5.50 2.70 -5.50
C LEU A 119 4.76 1.40 -5.82
N ALA A 120 5.14 0.33 -5.14
CA ALA A 120 4.46 -0.95 -5.27
C ALA A 120 3.01 -0.82 -4.79
N THR A 121 2.05 -1.17 -5.64
CA THR A 121 0.63 -1.19 -5.31
C THR A 121 -0.01 -2.42 -5.95
N PRO A 122 -0.96 -3.10 -5.28
CA PRO A 122 -1.84 -3.97 -6.00
C PRO A 122 -2.57 -3.18 -7.05
N THR A 123 -2.73 -3.85 -8.16
CA THR A 123 -3.49 -3.36 -9.29
C THR A 123 -4.96 -3.51 -8.96
N ALA A 124 -5.59 -2.42 -8.53
CA ALA A 124 -7.02 -2.43 -8.39
C ALA A 124 -7.67 -2.51 -9.78
N VAL A 125 -8.71 -3.33 -9.87
CA VAL A 125 -9.65 -3.38 -10.99
C VAL A 125 -11.06 -3.19 -10.46
N LEU A 126 -11.91 -2.61 -11.27
CA LEU A 126 -13.34 -2.57 -11.00
C LEU A 126 -13.93 -3.89 -11.47
N VAL A 127 -14.91 -4.44 -10.74
CA VAL A 127 -15.57 -5.70 -11.13
C VAL A 127 -17.08 -5.62 -10.89
N ARG A 128 -17.84 -6.41 -11.62
CA ARG A 128 -19.31 -6.53 -11.48
C ARG A 128 -19.79 -7.97 -11.64
N GLY A 129 -21.07 -8.22 -11.39
CA GLY A 129 -21.70 -9.53 -11.60
C GLY A 129 -21.43 -10.56 -10.49
N CYS A 130 -20.57 -10.24 -9.52
CA CYS A 130 -20.20 -11.16 -8.45
C CYS A 130 -21.05 -11.04 -7.17
N SER A 131 -22.16 -10.29 -7.17
CA SER A 131 -22.97 -10.06 -5.97
C SER A 131 -23.47 -11.36 -5.32
N GLN A 132 -23.87 -12.33 -6.15
CA GLN A 132 -24.35 -13.63 -5.70
C GLN A 132 -23.26 -14.42 -4.96
N ALA A 133 -22.02 -14.37 -5.47
CA ALA A 133 -20.86 -14.98 -4.82
C ALA A 133 -20.40 -14.18 -3.59
N PHE A 134 -20.64 -12.88 -3.57
CA PHE A 134 -20.21 -11.97 -2.53
C PHE A 134 -21.05 -12.12 -1.24
N ASP A 135 -22.34 -11.79 -1.33
CA ASP A 135 -23.27 -11.75 -0.19
C ASP A 135 -24.60 -12.48 -0.45
N GLY A 136 -24.68 -13.25 -1.55
CA GLY A 136 -25.87 -13.99 -1.91
C GLY A 136 -26.97 -13.16 -2.56
N LYS A 137 -26.78 -11.84 -2.74
CA LYS A 137 -27.76 -10.96 -3.37
C LYS A 137 -27.60 -10.99 -4.89
N ARG A 138 -28.69 -10.77 -5.62
CA ARG A 138 -28.67 -10.56 -7.08
C ARG A 138 -28.77 -9.07 -7.39
N ASP A 139 -27.62 -8.45 -7.60
CA ASP A 139 -27.50 -7.07 -8.04
C ASP A 139 -26.36 -6.99 -9.08
N PRO A 140 -26.70 -7.11 -10.38
CA PRO A 140 -25.71 -7.06 -11.46
C PRO A 140 -25.15 -5.66 -11.69
N THR A 141 -25.78 -4.62 -11.11
CA THR A 141 -25.38 -3.22 -11.28
C THR A 141 -24.32 -2.79 -10.26
N ARG A 142 -24.19 -3.53 -9.16
CA ARG A 142 -23.21 -3.25 -8.12
C ARG A 142 -21.78 -3.44 -8.62
N VAL A 143 -20.98 -2.41 -8.41
CA VAL A 143 -19.54 -2.38 -8.71
C VAL A 143 -18.75 -2.65 -7.44
N TYR A 144 -17.72 -3.47 -7.56
CA TYR A 144 -16.80 -3.84 -6.50
C TYR A 144 -15.38 -3.46 -6.91
N LEU A 145 -14.49 -3.34 -5.91
CA LEU A 145 -13.06 -3.22 -6.12
C LEU A 145 -12.43 -4.61 -5.98
N ALA A 146 -11.55 -5.01 -6.88
CA ALA A 146 -10.80 -6.24 -6.77
C ALA A 146 -9.30 -6.01 -6.93
N THR A 147 -8.51 -6.75 -6.17
CA THR A 147 -7.06 -6.82 -6.29
C THR A 147 -6.65 -8.29 -6.39
N THR A 148 -5.56 -8.59 -7.10
CA THR A 148 -5.02 -9.95 -7.12
C THR A 148 -4.63 -10.37 -5.71
N PHE A 149 -5.06 -11.55 -5.29
CA PHE A 149 -4.65 -12.15 -4.02
C PHE A 149 -3.24 -12.74 -4.17
N LEU A 150 -2.33 -12.30 -3.30
CA LEU A 150 -0.98 -12.85 -3.20
C LEU A 150 -0.83 -13.57 -1.85
N SER A 151 -0.56 -14.87 -1.88
CA SER A 151 -0.54 -15.72 -0.67
C SER A 151 0.55 -15.36 0.33
N ARG A 152 1.65 -14.76 -0.13
CA ARG A 152 2.75 -14.30 0.73
C ARG A 152 2.60 -12.83 1.18
N TYR A 153 1.56 -12.13 0.74
CA TYR A 153 1.28 -10.78 1.22
C TYR A 153 0.73 -10.83 2.64
N GLN A 154 1.22 -9.94 3.51
CA GLN A 154 0.77 -9.80 4.88
C GLN A 154 0.70 -8.32 5.27
N ASP A 155 -0.32 -7.96 6.02
CA ASP A 155 -0.46 -6.63 6.60
C ASP A 155 0.68 -6.34 7.57
N LEU A 156 1.13 -5.07 7.63
CA LEU A 156 2.30 -4.65 8.42
C LEU A 156 2.18 -5.09 9.88
N GLY A 157 1.00 -4.94 10.48
CA GLY A 157 0.78 -5.33 11.88
C GLY A 157 1.07 -6.80 12.15
N ASP A 158 0.63 -7.69 11.27
CA ASP A 158 0.85 -9.13 11.44
C ASP A 158 2.27 -9.53 11.01
N TRP A 159 2.85 -8.85 10.01
CA TRP A 159 4.23 -9.06 9.64
C TRP A 159 5.20 -8.69 10.77
N LEU A 160 4.98 -7.57 11.49
CA LEU A 160 5.79 -7.17 12.63
C LEU A 160 5.86 -8.24 13.75
N GLU A 161 4.84 -9.09 13.83
CA GLU A 161 4.76 -10.20 14.80
C GLU A 161 5.33 -11.52 14.26
N SER A 162 5.66 -11.57 12.97
CA SER A 162 6.14 -12.78 12.28
C SER A 162 7.62 -13.08 12.52
N ASP A 163 8.02 -14.33 12.25
CA ASP A 163 9.44 -14.72 12.25
C ASP A 163 10.23 -14.00 11.15
N ASP A 164 9.56 -13.58 10.07
CA ASP A 164 10.17 -12.87 8.96
C ASP A 164 10.60 -11.45 9.33
N ALA A 165 9.83 -10.75 10.16
CA ALA A 165 10.27 -9.49 10.76
C ALA A 165 11.37 -9.72 11.80
N TRP A 166 11.29 -10.82 12.55
CA TRP A 166 12.30 -11.15 13.56
C TRP A 166 13.70 -11.34 12.96
N ARG A 167 13.81 -12.04 11.81
CA ARG A 167 15.07 -12.15 11.06
C ARG A 167 15.63 -10.79 10.64
N VAL A 168 14.78 -9.82 10.35
CA VAL A 168 15.19 -8.44 10.02
C VAL A 168 15.76 -7.73 11.25
N PHE A 169 15.09 -7.84 12.40
CA PHE A 169 15.58 -7.24 13.64
C PHE A 169 16.92 -7.87 14.08
N GLU A 170 17.04 -9.20 14.08
CA GLU A 170 18.30 -9.89 14.43
C GLU A 170 19.45 -9.56 13.48
N GLY A 171 19.16 -9.50 12.16
CA GLY A 171 20.17 -9.18 11.16
C GLY A 171 20.67 -7.73 11.22
N ALA A 172 19.86 -6.80 11.73
CA ALA A 172 20.24 -5.40 11.90
C ALA A 172 21.14 -5.16 13.13
N THR A 173 21.10 -6.03 14.13
CA THR A 173 21.81 -5.91 15.41
C THR A 173 22.96 -6.90 15.54
N GLY A 174 23.75 -7.10 14.47
CA GLY A 174 24.91 -7.99 14.50
C GLY A 174 25.87 -7.69 15.68
N PRO A 175 26.79 -8.62 16.00
CA PRO A 175 27.65 -8.52 17.19
C PRO A 175 28.52 -7.26 17.28
N ASP A 176 28.74 -6.56 16.15
CA ASP A 176 29.54 -5.32 16.05
C ASP A 176 28.69 -4.07 15.70
N GLY A 177 27.36 -4.12 15.88
CA GLY A 177 26.49 -2.96 15.68
C GLY A 177 26.77 -1.84 16.70
N PRO A 178 26.84 -0.56 16.29
CA PRO A 178 27.21 0.55 17.18
C PRO A 178 26.19 0.84 18.29
N ASP A 179 25.00 0.25 18.19
CA ASP A 179 24.02 0.14 19.26
C ASP A 179 23.65 -1.34 19.38
N GLY A 180 24.11 -1.99 20.45
CA GLY A 180 23.55 -3.27 20.89
C GLY A 180 22.09 -3.05 21.29
N GLY A 181 21.21 -2.91 20.29
CA GLY A 181 19.81 -2.57 20.46
C GLY A 181 19.15 -3.54 21.44
N ASP A 182 18.12 -3.08 22.13
CA ASP A 182 17.32 -3.84 23.09
C ASP A 182 16.54 -4.98 22.41
N ILE A 183 17.25 -5.94 21.79
CA ILE A 183 16.71 -7.12 21.13
C ILE A 183 15.87 -7.93 22.11
N SER A 184 16.30 -7.99 23.37
CA SER A 184 15.53 -8.60 24.45
C SER A 184 14.18 -7.89 24.67
N GLY A 185 14.15 -6.56 24.66
CA GLY A 185 12.93 -5.76 24.77
C GLY A 185 12.07 -5.81 23.51
N LEU A 186 12.64 -5.87 22.31
CA LEU A 186 11.90 -6.08 21.07
C LEU A 186 11.27 -7.48 21.03
N ARG A 187 12.00 -8.51 21.48
CA ARG A 187 11.45 -9.87 21.63
C ARG A 187 10.29 -9.88 22.62
N ARG A 188 10.45 -9.23 23.77
CA ARG A 188 9.37 -9.08 24.76
C ARG A 188 8.16 -8.36 24.17
N ALA A 189 8.37 -7.25 23.45
CA ALA A 189 7.30 -6.51 22.79
C ALA A 189 6.55 -7.39 21.78
N ARG A 190 7.29 -8.18 20.98
CA ARG A 190 6.70 -9.17 20.05
C ARG A 190 5.84 -10.20 20.79
N ASP A 191 6.37 -10.79 21.86
CA ASP A 191 5.65 -11.81 22.64
C ASP A 191 4.38 -11.25 23.30
N GLU A 192 4.45 -10.03 23.84
CA GLU A 192 3.31 -9.30 24.41
C GLU A 192 2.26 -8.96 23.33
N ALA A 193 2.67 -8.53 22.14
CA ALA A 193 1.76 -8.28 21.02
C ALA A 193 1.02 -9.56 20.60
N MET A 194 1.74 -10.67 20.45
CA MET A 194 1.15 -11.97 20.12
C MET A 194 0.22 -12.47 21.23
N ALA A 195 0.57 -12.26 22.51
CA ALA A 195 -0.27 -12.63 23.64
C ALA A 195 -1.59 -11.84 23.67
N ALA A 196 -1.52 -10.53 23.39
CA ALA A 196 -2.70 -9.68 23.24
C ALA A 196 -3.56 -10.11 22.05
N GLY A 197 -2.96 -10.46 20.91
CA GLY A 197 -3.65 -11.04 19.76
C GLY A 197 -4.39 -12.34 20.09
N ARG A 198 -3.75 -13.26 20.83
CA ARG A 198 -4.40 -14.49 21.33
C ARG A 198 -5.55 -14.19 22.30
N GLN A 199 -5.43 -13.16 23.13
CA GLN A 199 -6.53 -12.71 24.00
C GLN A 199 -7.73 -12.22 23.19
N MET A 200 -7.49 -11.37 22.18
CA MET A 200 -8.54 -10.88 21.27
C MET A 200 -9.26 -12.03 20.56
N ALA A 201 -8.51 -12.99 20.02
CA ALA A 201 -9.08 -14.17 19.36
C ALA A 201 -9.91 -15.03 20.31
N ARG A 202 -9.46 -15.23 21.56
CA ARG A 202 -10.23 -15.96 22.58
C ARG A 202 -11.54 -15.26 22.93
N LEU A 203 -11.54 -13.94 23.04
CA LEU A 203 -12.76 -13.15 23.31
C LEU A 203 -13.78 -13.28 22.17
N MET A 204 -13.35 -13.26 20.92
CA MET A 204 -14.24 -13.48 19.78
C MET A 204 -14.79 -14.92 19.78
N ALA A 205 -13.93 -15.91 20.02
CA ALA A 205 -14.33 -17.31 20.06
C ALA A 205 -15.31 -17.62 21.21
N SER A 206 -15.09 -17.07 22.40
CA SER A 206 -15.95 -17.31 23.57
C SER A 206 -17.34 -16.68 23.45
N ASN A 207 -17.48 -15.60 22.67
CA ASN A 207 -18.75 -14.90 22.47
C ASN A 207 -19.45 -15.31 21.16
N GLY A 208 -18.78 -16.02 20.25
CA GLY A 208 -19.36 -16.50 18.99
C GLY A 208 -19.74 -15.39 17.99
N VAL A 209 -19.21 -14.18 18.18
CA VAL A 209 -19.52 -13.00 17.34
C VAL A 209 -18.25 -12.32 16.86
N PRO A 210 -18.27 -11.63 15.70
CA PRO A 210 -17.14 -10.83 15.24
C PRO A 210 -16.87 -9.64 16.19
N PHE A 211 -15.65 -9.07 16.15
CA PHE A 211 -15.26 -8.05 17.13
C PHE A 211 -16.15 -6.80 17.10
N HIS A 212 -16.65 -6.40 15.92
CA HIS A 212 -17.52 -5.22 15.77
C HIS A 212 -18.92 -5.42 16.37
N ALA A 213 -19.27 -6.67 16.71
CA ALA A 213 -20.52 -7.04 17.37
C ALA A 213 -20.33 -7.37 18.86
N LEU A 214 -19.11 -7.27 19.41
CA LEU A 214 -18.89 -7.40 20.84
C LEU A 214 -19.54 -6.24 21.59
N SER A 215 -20.07 -6.52 22.79
CA SER A 215 -20.70 -5.52 23.65
C SER A 215 -20.28 -5.66 25.11
N GLY A 216 -20.49 -4.61 25.91
CA GLY A 216 -20.24 -4.64 27.36
C GLY A 216 -18.78 -4.93 27.72
N GLU A 217 -18.57 -5.75 28.76
CA GLU A 217 -17.24 -6.10 29.25
C GLU A 217 -16.36 -6.80 28.20
N ALA A 218 -16.95 -7.60 27.31
CA ALA A 218 -16.21 -8.27 26.25
C ALA A 218 -15.63 -7.26 25.24
N ALA A 219 -16.41 -6.23 24.86
CA ALA A 219 -15.95 -5.16 23.99
C ALA A 219 -14.83 -4.34 24.65
N LYS A 220 -14.98 -4.01 25.94
CA LYS A 220 -13.97 -3.29 26.72
C LYS A 220 -12.66 -4.08 26.81
N ALA A 221 -12.74 -5.35 27.20
CA ALA A 221 -11.58 -6.23 27.28
C ALA A 221 -10.87 -6.41 25.92
N TYR A 222 -11.62 -6.46 24.83
CA TYR A 222 -11.07 -6.49 23.48
C TYR A 222 -10.35 -5.19 23.13
N ALA A 223 -10.96 -4.03 23.41
CA ALA A 223 -10.36 -2.73 23.17
C ALA A 223 -9.06 -2.55 23.97
N ASP A 224 -9.04 -2.95 25.24
CA ASP A 224 -7.84 -2.90 26.08
C ASP A 224 -6.73 -3.81 25.54
N ALA A 225 -7.07 -5.01 25.07
CA ALA A 225 -6.11 -5.92 24.45
C ALA A 225 -5.57 -5.35 23.12
N LEU A 226 -6.44 -4.77 22.29
CA LEU A 226 -6.05 -4.11 21.04
C LEU A 226 -5.12 -2.91 21.31
N ALA A 227 -5.42 -2.09 22.32
CA ALA A 227 -4.56 -0.99 22.73
C ALA A 227 -3.17 -1.48 23.15
N ARG A 228 -3.09 -2.52 24.00
CA ARG A 228 -1.81 -3.14 24.38
C ARG A 228 -1.04 -3.67 23.16
N ARG A 229 -1.71 -4.40 22.26
CA ARG A 229 -1.11 -4.93 21.03
C ARG A 229 -0.50 -3.80 20.18
N ASN A 230 -1.23 -2.70 20.04
CA ASN A 230 -0.78 -1.56 19.22
C ASN A 230 0.38 -0.79 19.84
N VAL A 231 0.45 -0.65 21.16
CA VAL A 231 1.63 -0.07 21.83
C VAL A 231 2.89 -0.89 21.51
N MET A 232 2.78 -2.23 21.53
CA MET A 232 3.92 -3.09 21.21
C MET A 232 4.27 -3.07 19.72
N ARG A 233 3.28 -3.12 18.83
CA ARG A 233 3.50 -2.96 17.39
C ARG A 233 4.16 -1.63 17.04
N HIS A 234 3.79 -0.55 17.72
CA HIS A 234 4.42 0.76 17.53
C HIS A 234 5.91 0.74 17.89
N ARG A 235 6.28 0.09 18.99
CA ARG A 235 7.70 -0.11 19.37
C ARG A 235 8.46 -0.92 18.32
N LEU A 236 7.88 -2.02 17.84
CA LEU A 236 8.46 -2.86 16.79
C LEU A 236 8.62 -2.07 15.48
N CYS A 237 7.59 -1.33 15.09
CA CYS A 237 7.61 -0.49 13.90
C CYS A 237 8.69 0.60 13.99
N HIS A 238 8.88 1.22 15.15
CA HIS A 238 9.92 2.22 15.37
C HIS A 238 11.33 1.62 15.27
N ALA A 239 11.50 0.35 15.64
CA ALA A 239 12.77 -0.35 15.60
C ALA A 239 13.15 -0.89 14.21
N LEU A 240 12.30 -0.71 13.19
CA LEU A 240 12.63 -1.17 11.84
C LEU A 240 13.85 -0.44 11.27
N PRO A 241 14.71 -1.14 10.52
CA PRO A 241 15.83 -0.51 9.81
C PRO A 241 15.38 0.60 8.86
N ASP A 242 16.29 1.54 8.58
CA ASP A 242 16.01 2.73 7.78
C ASP A 242 15.42 2.42 6.39
N VAL A 243 15.79 1.30 5.77
CA VAL A 243 15.24 0.84 4.48
C VAL A 243 13.72 0.67 4.54
N TYR A 244 13.23 0.05 5.62
CA TYR A 244 11.81 -0.19 5.84
C TYR A 244 11.11 1.09 6.25
N GLN A 245 11.73 1.93 7.10
CA GLN A 245 11.21 3.26 7.42
C GLN A 245 11.06 4.11 6.16
N CYS A 246 12.04 4.07 5.26
CA CYS A 246 11.99 4.76 3.98
C CYS A 246 10.80 4.27 3.15
N ALA A 247 10.51 2.97 3.12
CA ALA A 247 9.34 2.45 2.42
C ALA A 247 8.03 3.00 3.01
N LEU A 248 7.88 2.98 4.33
CA LEU A 248 6.71 3.49 5.03
C LEU A 248 6.51 5.00 4.80
N GLU A 249 7.58 5.78 4.86
CA GLU A 249 7.58 7.23 4.59
C GLU A 249 7.19 7.56 3.15
N ARG A 250 7.62 6.76 2.16
CA ARG A 250 7.17 6.93 0.77
C ARG A 250 5.66 6.73 0.62
N HIS A 251 5.11 5.69 1.27
CA HIS A 251 3.66 5.43 1.26
C HIS A 251 2.90 6.56 1.96
N TYR A 252 3.46 7.10 3.05
CA TYR A 252 2.92 8.27 3.73
C TYR A 252 2.83 9.50 2.83
N VAL A 253 3.92 9.86 2.17
CA VAL A 253 3.93 11.00 1.26
C VAL A 253 2.97 10.79 0.09
N ALA A 254 2.84 9.57 -0.44
CA ALA A 254 1.84 9.26 -1.46
C ALA A 254 0.40 9.38 -0.92
N ALA A 255 0.13 8.91 0.31
CA ALA A 255 -1.18 9.06 0.95
C ALA A 255 -1.55 10.53 1.20
N LEU A 256 -0.57 11.36 1.59
CA LEU A 256 -0.76 12.80 1.72
C LEU A 256 -1.20 13.45 0.42
N TRP A 257 -0.59 13.08 -0.72
CA TRP A 257 -0.98 13.62 -2.02
C TRP A 257 -2.42 13.23 -2.38
N LEU A 258 -2.79 11.97 -2.18
CA LEU A 258 -4.12 11.46 -2.51
C LEU A 258 -5.21 11.91 -1.52
N GLY A 259 -4.82 12.41 -0.35
CA GLY A 259 -5.73 12.62 0.76
C GLY A 259 -6.32 11.31 1.27
N ASN A 260 -5.55 10.21 1.23
CA ASN A 260 -5.99 8.94 1.76
C ASN A 260 -5.86 8.92 3.29
N ARG A 261 -6.96 9.19 3.99
CA ARG A 261 -6.98 9.33 5.45
C ARG A 261 -6.90 8.00 6.19
N GLU A 262 -7.08 6.86 5.52
CA GLU A 262 -7.02 5.53 6.10
C GLU A 262 -5.78 4.74 5.65
N MET A 263 -4.66 5.43 5.45
CA MET A 263 -3.38 4.83 5.07
C MET A 263 -2.99 3.63 5.96
N CYS A 264 -3.29 3.71 7.26
CA CYS A 264 -3.01 2.65 8.21
C CYS A 264 -4.13 2.62 9.24
N ASN A 265 -4.83 1.50 9.35
CA ASN A 265 -5.96 1.41 10.27
C ASN A 265 -5.54 0.94 11.67
N ALA A 266 -6.54 0.67 12.51
CA ALA A 266 -6.35 0.27 13.89
C ALA A 266 -5.51 -1.02 14.09
N PHE A 267 -5.44 -1.87 13.07
CA PHE A 267 -4.73 -3.14 13.05
C PHE A 267 -3.41 -3.08 12.27
N MET A 268 -3.02 -1.89 11.83
CA MET A 268 -1.95 -1.67 10.86
C MET A 268 -2.15 -2.45 9.56
N GLU A 269 -3.42 -2.61 9.16
CA GLU A 269 -3.80 -3.00 7.81
C GLU A 269 -3.67 -1.78 6.89
N ASN A 270 -3.65 -2.00 5.58
CA ASN A 270 -3.47 -1.00 4.52
C ASN A 270 -2.03 -0.54 4.28
N VAL A 271 -1.10 -0.86 5.18
CA VAL A 271 0.34 -0.79 4.92
C VAL A 271 0.91 -2.21 4.86
N GLY A 272 1.71 -2.50 3.84
CA GLY A 272 2.24 -3.83 3.55
C GLY A 272 3.75 -3.85 3.47
N VAL A 273 4.33 -5.03 3.60
CA VAL A 273 5.78 -5.17 3.73
C VAL A 273 6.45 -5.59 2.42
N TRP A 274 7.60 -4.96 2.16
CA TRP A 274 8.32 -4.95 0.89
C TRP A 274 9.30 -6.13 0.79
N ARG A 275 9.25 -7.02 -0.24
CA ARG A 275 10.36 -7.96 -0.57
C ARG A 275 10.76 -8.10 -2.04
N ASP A 276 12.02 -7.79 -2.35
CA ASP A 276 12.91 -8.48 -3.32
C ASP A 276 14.38 -8.07 -3.10
N LYS A 277 15.42 -8.63 -3.72
CA LYS A 277 15.57 -9.56 -4.86
C LYS A 277 15.56 -11.03 -4.42
N ASN A 278 14.50 -11.73 -4.84
CA ASN A 278 14.32 -13.18 -4.82
C ASN A 278 14.19 -13.83 -3.43
N ASP A 279 13.25 -13.42 -2.58
CA ASP A 279 12.00 -14.18 -2.64
C ASP A 279 10.76 -13.32 -2.32
N LEU A 280 10.27 -12.67 -3.38
CA LEU A 280 9.17 -11.70 -3.51
C LEU A 280 7.82 -12.14 -2.89
N PRO A 281 6.94 -11.22 -2.42
CA PRO A 281 6.20 -10.33 -3.33
C PRO A 281 5.95 -8.87 -2.90
N TYR A 282 5.52 -8.10 -3.92
CA TYR A 282 4.87 -6.79 -3.85
C TYR A 282 3.42 -6.87 -4.29
N ALA A 283 2.48 -6.75 -3.36
CA ALA A 283 1.27 -5.95 -3.50
C ALA A 283 0.48 -6.11 -2.22
N MET A 284 0.06 -4.98 -1.67
CA MET A 284 -0.57 -4.81 -0.37
C MET A 284 -1.95 -4.21 -0.51
N SER A 285 -3.01 -4.77 0.08
CA SER A 285 -4.33 -4.14 -0.05
C SER A 285 -4.30 -2.73 0.53
N LEU A 286 -4.05 -1.75 -0.33
CA LEU A 286 -4.19 -0.34 -0.03
C LEU A 286 -5.67 -0.05 -0.08
N ASP A 287 -6.25 0.20 1.08
CA ASP A 287 -7.57 0.76 1.15
C ASP A 287 -7.50 2.22 0.74
N PHE A 288 -8.20 2.55 -0.35
CA PHE A 288 -8.30 3.90 -0.87
C PHE A 288 -9.71 4.48 -0.69
N ASP A 289 -10.58 3.82 0.08
CA ASP A 289 -11.95 4.29 0.32
C ASP A 289 -11.99 5.68 0.95
N ALA A 290 -10.95 6.03 1.72
CA ALA A 290 -10.82 7.31 2.39
C ALA A 290 -9.99 8.35 1.61
N ALA A 291 -9.71 8.14 0.33
CA ALA A 291 -9.06 9.16 -0.52
C ALA A 291 -10.04 10.28 -0.84
N ASP A 292 -9.73 11.54 -0.51
CA ASP A 292 -10.65 12.67 -0.71
C ASP A 292 -10.27 13.62 -1.86
N PHE A 293 -9.03 13.54 -2.37
CA PHE A 293 -8.48 14.43 -3.40
C PHE A 293 -8.69 15.93 -3.11
N ALA A 294 -8.75 16.31 -1.82
CA ALA A 294 -8.89 17.71 -1.43
C ALA A 294 -7.70 18.53 -1.96
N ALA A 295 -7.90 19.82 -2.25
CA ALA A 295 -6.89 20.64 -2.90
C ALA A 295 -5.75 21.10 -1.98
N MET A 296 -6.02 21.25 -0.69
CA MET A 296 -5.07 21.82 0.27
C MET A 296 -4.56 20.77 1.24
N LEU A 297 -3.25 20.80 1.51
CA LEU A 297 -2.65 20.11 2.64
C LEU A 297 -2.78 20.96 3.90
N ALA A 298 -2.85 20.30 5.06
CA ALA A 298 -2.66 21.01 6.32
C ALA A 298 -1.27 21.67 6.35
N PRO A 299 -1.11 22.87 6.95
CA PRO A 299 0.16 23.57 7.02
C PRO A 299 1.31 22.73 7.58
N ASP A 300 1.03 21.81 8.50
CA ASP A 300 2.02 20.93 9.10
C ASP A 300 1.90 19.48 8.60
N ALA A 301 1.34 19.21 7.41
CA ALA A 301 1.01 17.86 6.97
C ALA A 301 2.18 16.85 6.97
N LEU A 302 3.45 17.27 6.93
CA LEU A 302 4.61 16.37 7.06
C LEU A 302 4.95 16.00 8.51
N ALA A 303 4.49 16.80 9.48
CA ALA A 303 4.76 16.69 10.91
C ALA A 303 3.50 16.40 11.76
N ASP A 304 2.32 16.69 11.22
CA ASP A 304 1.02 16.57 11.85
C ASP A 304 0.21 15.42 11.26
N LEU A 305 -0.10 14.49 12.14
CA LEU A 305 -0.84 13.26 11.84
C LEU A 305 -2.32 13.38 12.19
N SER A 306 -2.77 14.51 12.73
CA SER A 306 -4.17 14.75 13.13
C SER A 306 -5.16 14.55 11.99
N GLN A 307 -4.70 14.74 10.75
CA GLN A 307 -5.49 14.50 9.54
C GLN A 307 -5.87 13.01 9.34
N PHE A 308 -5.13 12.07 9.95
CA PHE A 308 -5.42 10.65 9.94
C PHE A 308 -6.21 10.28 11.20
N PRO A 309 -7.38 9.62 11.10
CA PRO A 309 -8.16 9.15 12.26
C PRO A 309 -7.37 8.25 13.22
N TYR A 310 -6.28 7.64 12.72
CA TYR A 310 -5.35 6.81 13.47
C TYR A 310 -3.94 7.43 13.54
N GLY A 311 -3.86 8.76 13.53
CA GLY A 311 -2.61 9.54 13.42
C GLY A 311 -1.50 9.12 14.38
N ASP A 312 -1.80 8.92 15.67
CA ASP A 312 -0.82 8.45 16.66
C ASP A 312 -0.19 7.09 16.27
N ARG A 313 -0.94 6.24 15.57
CA ARG A 313 -0.48 4.94 15.08
C ARG A 313 0.40 5.08 13.85
N CYS A 314 0.25 6.17 13.10
CA CYS A 314 1.07 6.52 11.95
C CYS A 314 2.37 7.25 12.35
N ALA A 315 2.55 7.62 13.62
CA ALA A 315 3.72 8.38 14.06
C ALA A 315 5.09 7.74 13.78
N PRO A 316 5.25 6.40 13.80
CA PRO A 316 6.50 5.78 13.37
C PRO A 316 6.84 6.10 11.91
N PHE A 317 5.83 6.24 11.04
CA PHE A 317 6.00 6.45 9.60
C PHE A 317 6.48 7.83 9.21
N VAL A 318 6.47 8.81 10.12
CA VAL A 318 6.75 10.22 9.76
C VAL A 318 7.79 10.87 10.66
N ARG A 319 8.34 10.12 11.61
CA ARG A 319 9.26 10.63 12.62
C ARG A 319 10.43 11.40 12.00
N ARG A 320 11.02 10.87 10.91
CA ARG A 320 12.16 11.52 10.27
C ARG A 320 11.72 12.70 9.41
N LEU A 321 10.57 12.58 8.71
CA LEU A 321 9.97 13.66 7.92
C LEU A 321 9.64 14.90 8.74
N LYS A 322 9.24 14.74 10.02
CA LYS A 322 9.01 15.86 10.94
C LYS A 322 10.23 16.76 11.14
N GLY A 323 11.44 16.23 10.99
CA GLY A 323 12.69 16.99 11.09
C GLY A 323 13.14 17.68 9.80
N LEU A 324 12.36 17.56 8.71
CA LEU A 324 12.76 18.11 7.42
C LEU A 324 12.58 19.64 7.38
N ALA A 325 13.70 20.36 7.33
CA ALA A 325 13.67 21.80 7.09
C ALA A 325 13.35 22.09 5.62
N CYS A 326 12.25 22.80 5.35
CA CYS A 326 11.86 23.20 3.99
C CYS A 326 12.83 24.24 3.40
N GLU A 327 13.31 25.18 4.22
CA GLU A 327 14.14 26.32 3.79
C GLU A 327 15.65 26.10 4.00
N ALA A 328 16.13 24.88 3.81
CA ALA A 328 17.55 24.57 3.96
C ALA A 328 18.39 25.20 2.82
N SER A 329 19.58 25.72 3.13
CA SER A 329 20.49 26.25 2.11
C SER A 329 20.89 25.18 1.09
N SER A 330 21.21 25.56 -0.16
CA SER A 330 21.62 24.59 -1.19
C SER A 330 22.84 23.75 -0.78
N LYS A 331 23.77 24.32 0.01
CA LYS A 331 24.90 23.59 0.58
C LYS A 331 24.44 22.51 1.57
N THR A 332 23.55 22.88 2.49
CA THR A 332 22.97 21.96 3.48
C THR A 332 22.23 20.82 2.77
N VAL A 333 21.40 21.14 1.78
CA VAL A 333 20.68 20.13 0.99
C VAL A 333 21.66 19.18 0.31
N HIS A 334 22.71 19.70 -0.32
CA HIS A 334 23.71 18.88 -1.00
C HIS A 334 24.48 17.94 -0.05
N ASP A 335 24.78 18.41 1.16
CA ASP A 335 25.46 17.62 2.19
C ASP A 335 24.54 16.53 2.76
N GLU A 336 23.28 16.85 3.08
CA GLU A 336 22.29 15.88 3.56
C GLU A 336 21.98 14.80 2.51
N LEU A 337 21.96 15.17 1.23
CA LEU A 337 21.78 14.25 0.10
C LEU A 337 22.94 13.27 -0.10
N LYS A 338 24.04 13.35 0.66
CA LYS A 338 25.09 12.31 0.63
C LYS A 338 24.62 11.00 1.26
N ASN A 339 23.68 11.05 2.21
CA ASN A 339 23.12 9.85 2.83
C ASN A 339 21.92 9.31 2.00
N PRO A 340 22.07 8.15 1.31
CA PRO A 340 21.03 7.62 0.41
C PRO A 340 19.75 7.15 1.11
N VAL A 341 19.82 6.93 2.43
CA VAL A 341 18.70 6.49 3.29
C VAL A 341 18.25 7.58 4.25
N GLY A 342 18.85 8.77 4.16
CA GLY A 342 18.48 9.93 4.97
C GLY A 342 17.16 10.54 4.52
N VAL A 343 16.49 11.23 5.46
CA VAL A 343 15.19 11.87 5.21
C VAL A 343 15.21 12.83 4.02
N ARG A 344 16.30 13.57 3.81
CA ARG A 344 16.43 14.49 2.67
C ARG A 344 16.46 13.75 1.33
N ALA A 345 17.18 12.64 1.25
CA ALA A 345 17.23 11.82 0.04
C ALA A 345 15.87 11.20 -0.25
N LEU A 346 15.14 10.74 0.77
CA LEU A 346 13.77 10.27 0.63
C LEU A 346 12.82 11.38 0.16
N ALA A 347 12.89 12.57 0.78
CA ALA A 347 12.04 13.70 0.42
C ALA A 347 12.28 14.14 -1.03
N ALA A 348 13.54 14.27 -1.44
CA ALA A 348 13.92 14.60 -2.80
C ALA A 348 13.52 13.51 -3.82
N GLU A 349 13.62 12.23 -3.45
CA GLU A 349 13.11 11.11 -4.26
C GLU A 349 11.59 11.23 -4.46
N MET A 350 10.82 11.52 -3.41
CA MET A 350 9.38 11.67 -3.52
C MET A 350 8.98 12.92 -4.30
N ALA A 351 9.69 14.04 -4.13
CA ALA A 351 9.53 15.23 -4.96
C ALA A 351 9.79 14.93 -6.44
N TYR A 352 10.84 14.15 -6.74
CA TYR A 352 11.14 13.69 -8.09
C TYR A 352 10.01 12.83 -8.68
N ARG A 353 9.53 11.84 -7.92
CA ARG A 353 8.40 10.97 -8.32
C ARG A 353 7.14 11.79 -8.62
N LEU A 354 6.74 12.66 -7.69
CA LEU A 354 5.53 13.46 -7.80
C LEU A 354 5.62 14.48 -8.95
N GLY A 355 6.75 15.18 -9.08
CA GLY A 355 6.94 16.23 -10.09
C GLY A 355 6.84 15.72 -11.54
N ARG A 356 6.97 14.41 -11.77
CA ARG A 356 6.82 13.78 -13.09
C ARG A 356 5.37 13.51 -13.50
N ILE A 357 4.44 13.49 -12.56
CA ILE A 357 3.03 13.15 -12.81
C ILE A 357 2.34 14.35 -13.42
N SER A 358 1.95 14.33 -14.69
CA SER A 358 1.36 15.48 -15.39
C SER A 358 -0.17 15.46 -15.45
N ALA A 359 -0.78 16.59 -15.81
CA ALA A 359 -2.21 16.67 -16.13
C ALA A 359 -2.63 15.67 -17.22
N GLN A 360 -1.76 15.46 -18.22
CA GLN A 360 -2.00 14.54 -19.33
C GLN A 360 -2.02 13.08 -18.86
N ALA A 361 -1.20 12.73 -17.87
CA ALA A 361 -1.20 11.39 -17.27
C ALA A 361 -2.47 11.15 -16.45
N ILE A 362 -2.91 12.14 -15.66
CA ILE A 362 -4.07 11.99 -14.75
C ILE A 362 -5.40 11.97 -15.51
N ARG A 363 -5.55 12.81 -16.53
CA ARG A 363 -6.84 13.11 -17.17
C ARG A 363 -7.60 11.87 -17.68
N PRO A 364 -6.99 10.90 -18.37
CA PRO A 364 -7.70 9.71 -18.83
C PRO A 364 -8.29 8.90 -17.68
N TRP A 365 -7.54 8.71 -16.58
CA TRP A 365 -8.06 8.00 -15.42
C TRP A 365 -9.19 8.76 -14.74
N ALA A 366 -9.07 10.08 -14.60
CA ALA A 366 -10.12 10.90 -14.02
C ALA A 366 -11.43 10.82 -14.85
N GLN A 367 -11.33 10.91 -16.18
CA GLN A 367 -12.46 10.75 -17.10
C GLN A 367 -13.12 9.39 -16.97
N SER A 368 -12.32 8.34 -16.87
CA SER A 368 -12.79 6.97 -16.72
C SER A 368 -13.47 6.70 -15.38
N ALA A 369 -12.90 7.17 -14.28
CA ALA A 369 -13.52 7.06 -12.96
C ALA A 369 -14.86 7.80 -12.94
N HIS A 370 -14.90 9.00 -13.52
CA HIS A 370 -16.12 9.78 -13.66
C HIS A 370 -17.18 9.04 -14.49
N ALA A 371 -16.81 8.44 -15.64
CA ALA A 371 -17.74 7.69 -16.47
C ALA A 371 -18.36 6.47 -15.73
N VAL A 372 -17.56 5.74 -14.95
CA VAL A 372 -18.05 4.62 -14.13
C VAL A 372 -19.02 5.11 -13.06
N ALA A 373 -18.68 6.20 -12.35
CA ALA A 373 -19.53 6.78 -11.34
C ALA A 373 -20.90 7.18 -11.92
N ARG A 374 -20.90 7.90 -13.05
CA ARG A 374 -22.12 8.34 -13.76
C ARG A 374 -22.98 7.17 -14.22
N ALA A 375 -22.36 6.10 -14.72
CA ALA A 375 -23.08 4.90 -15.13
C ALA A 375 -23.75 4.18 -13.94
N GLY A 376 -23.08 4.15 -12.78
CA GLY A 376 -23.65 3.60 -11.55
C GLY A 376 -24.83 4.42 -11.02
N ASP A 377 -24.74 5.74 -11.02
CA ASP A 377 -25.84 6.62 -10.59
C ASP A 377 -27.08 6.43 -11.45
N ALA A 378 -26.90 6.31 -12.78
CA ALA A 378 -27.98 6.07 -13.72
C ALA A 378 -28.66 4.71 -13.47
N ALA A 379 -27.88 3.67 -13.13
CA ALA A 379 -28.41 2.34 -12.83
C ALA A 379 -29.22 2.31 -11.52
N CYS A 380 -28.88 3.14 -10.54
CA CYS A 380 -29.59 3.24 -9.27
C CYS A 380 -30.80 4.20 -9.28
N GLY A 381 -31.08 4.86 -10.41
CA GLY A 381 -32.15 5.87 -10.51
C GLY A 381 -31.91 7.09 -9.61
N ALA A 382 -30.66 7.34 -9.21
CA ALA A 382 -30.32 8.45 -8.34
C ALA A 382 -30.44 9.79 -9.08
N SER A 383 -31.04 10.79 -8.43
CA SER A 383 -31.10 12.15 -8.98
C SER A 383 -29.69 12.71 -9.16
N PRO A 384 -29.41 13.53 -10.20
CA PRO A 384 -28.08 14.07 -10.51
C PRO A 384 -27.37 14.80 -9.36
N GLY A 385 -28.07 15.19 -8.29
CA GLY A 385 -27.53 15.86 -7.11
C GLY A 385 -27.17 14.95 -5.92
N ALA A 386 -27.43 13.65 -5.96
CA ALA A 386 -27.09 12.71 -4.88
C ALA A 386 -25.69 12.06 -5.04
N ALA A 387 -25.07 12.23 -6.21
CA ALA A 387 -23.79 11.63 -6.59
C ALA A 387 -22.59 12.45 -6.11
N ALA A 388 -22.38 12.53 -4.79
CA ALA A 388 -21.35 13.40 -4.20
C ALA A 388 -19.92 12.80 -4.18
N ALA A 389 -19.65 11.67 -4.86
CA ALA A 389 -18.35 11.01 -4.73
C ALA A 389 -17.32 11.41 -5.81
N CYS A 390 -17.68 11.46 -7.09
CA CYS A 390 -16.70 11.77 -8.15
C CYS A 390 -16.81 13.21 -8.66
N CYS A 391 -15.81 14.02 -8.33
CA CYS A 391 -15.62 15.35 -8.92
C CYS A 391 -15.46 15.26 -10.45
N GLU A 392 -16.00 16.24 -11.17
CA GLU A 392 -15.76 16.41 -12.61
C GLU A 392 -14.25 16.41 -12.91
N PRO A 393 -13.79 15.72 -13.96
CA PRO A 393 -12.36 15.63 -14.29
C PRO A 393 -11.67 16.99 -14.42
N ASP A 394 -12.35 17.97 -15.00
CA ASP A 394 -11.83 19.33 -15.20
C ASP A 394 -11.64 20.09 -13.89
N ALA A 395 -12.38 19.75 -12.83
CA ALA A 395 -12.18 20.29 -11.50
C ALA A 395 -11.20 19.44 -10.67
N LEU A 396 -11.20 18.12 -10.86
CA LEU A 396 -10.38 17.17 -10.10
C LEU A 396 -8.90 17.26 -10.46
N VAL A 397 -8.56 17.30 -11.75
CA VAL A 397 -7.17 17.31 -12.22
C VAL A 397 -6.40 18.52 -11.68
N PRO A 398 -6.90 19.78 -11.77
CA PRO A 398 -6.21 20.92 -11.18
C PRO A 398 -6.01 20.81 -9.66
N ARG A 399 -6.97 20.24 -8.92
CA ARG A 399 -6.84 20.05 -7.46
C ARG A 399 -5.73 19.07 -7.11
N LEU A 400 -5.67 17.94 -7.81
CA LEU A 400 -4.61 16.93 -7.64
C LEU A 400 -3.23 17.51 -7.94
N LEU A 401 -3.12 18.35 -8.97
CA LEU A 401 -1.87 19.01 -9.35
C LEU A 401 -1.47 20.10 -8.35
N ALA A 402 -2.42 20.93 -7.89
CA ALA A 402 -2.14 21.93 -6.87
C ALA A 402 -1.62 21.30 -5.57
N ARG A 403 -2.26 20.21 -5.12
CA ARG A 403 -1.81 19.45 -3.94
C ARG A 403 -0.46 18.79 -4.15
N ARG A 404 -0.21 18.22 -5.34
CA ARG A 404 1.10 17.68 -5.72
C ARG A 404 2.18 18.74 -5.65
N ASP A 405 1.92 19.92 -6.20
CA ASP A 405 2.91 21.01 -6.26
C ASP A 405 3.22 21.58 -4.87
N ASP A 406 2.21 21.80 -4.03
CA ASP A 406 2.40 22.16 -2.62
C ASP A 406 3.24 21.12 -1.88
N LEU A 407 2.97 19.82 -2.10
CA LEU A 407 3.76 18.75 -1.49
C LEU A 407 5.20 18.70 -2.00
N VAL A 408 5.43 18.90 -3.31
CA VAL A 408 6.77 18.95 -3.91
C VAL A 408 7.60 20.07 -3.28
N GLU A 409 7.02 21.27 -3.11
CA GLU A 409 7.70 22.38 -2.44
C GLU A 409 8.07 22.04 -1.00
N ARG A 410 7.14 21.46 -0.22
CA ARG A 410 7.40 21.03 1.17
C ARG A 410 8.47 19.95 1.30
N LEU A 411 8.69 19.15 0.26
CA LEU A 411 9.73 18.12 0.22
C LEU A 411 11.11 18.66 -0.19
N GLY A 412 11.24 19.97 -0.43
CA GLY A 412 12.47 20.64 -0.84
C GLY A 412 12.50 21.08 -2.30
N GLY A 413 11.38 20.99 -2.99
CA GLY A 413 11.18 21.54 -4.34
C GLY A 413 11.89 20.80 -5.46
N THR A 414 11.75 21.33 -6.66
CA THR A 414 12.29 20.74 -7.90
C THR A 414 13.83 20.70 -7.93
N GLY A 415 14.50 21.67 -7.30
CA GLY A 415 15.96 21.72 -7.23
C GLY A 415 16.56 20.55 -6.43
N ALA A 416 15.96 20.21 -5.28
CA ALA A 416 16.39 19.05 -4.50
C ALA A 416 16.14 17.74 -5.25
N ALA A 417 14.99 17.61 -5.90
CA ALA A 417 14.64 16.46 -6.74
C ALA A 417 15.63 16.24 -7.90
N GLN A 418 16.00 17.30 -8.62
CA GLN A 418 16.98 17.24 -9.71
C GLN A 418 18.37 16.87 -9.20
N THR A 419 18.80 17.45 -8.08
CA THR A 419 20.09 17.14 -7.44
C THR A 419 20.15 15.67 -7.01
N TRP A 420 19.07 15.16 -6.42
CA TRP A 420 18.94 13.76 -6.05
C TRP A 420 18.99 12.84 -7.29
N ALA A 421 18.24 13.17 -8.35
CA ALA A 421 18.20 12.35 -9.56
C ALA A 421 19.56 12.28 -10.25
N HIS A 422 20.30 13.39 -10.28
CA HIS A 422 21.66 13.40 -10.81
C HIS A 422 22.63 12.55 -9.96
N ARG A 423 22.55 12.68 -8.63
CA ARG A 423 23.41 11.93 -7.69
C ARG A 423 23.12 10.43 -7.70
N TYR A 424 21.86 10.05 -7.84
CA TYR A 424 21.38 8.68 -7.77
C TYR A 424 20.73 8.24 -9.09
N ASP A 425 21.41 8.48 -10.21
CA ASP A 425 20.90 8.24 -11.58
C ASP A 425 20.30 6.83 -11.77
N MET A 426 20.97 5.78 -11.29
CA MET A 426 20.43 4.41 -11.40
C MET A 426 19.10 4.24 -10.66
N ARG A 427 18.93 4.87 -9.49
CA ARG A 427 17.66 4.85 -8.75
C ARG A 427 16.61 5.68 -9.46
N ALA A 428 16.97 6.86 -9.98
CA ALA A 428 16.07 7.68 -10.78
C ALA A 428 15.56 6.91 -12.02
N ARG A 429 16.43 6.23 -12.78
CA ARG A 429 16.02 5.37 -13.91
C ARG A 429 15.11 4.21 -13.48
N ALA A 430 15.34 3.62 -12.32
CA ALA A 430 14.46 2.59 -11.79
C ALA A 430 13.08 3.15 -11.42
N VAL A 431 13.01 4.37 -10.88
CA VAL A 431 11.76 5.11 -10.67
C VAL A 431 11.05 5.35 -11.99
N ASP A 432 11.78 5.85 -12.99
CA ASP A 432 11.25 6.14 -14.31
C ASP A 432 10.61 4.91 -14.96
N ALA A 433 11.30 3.77 -14.90
CA ALA A 433 10.80 2.50 -15.40
C ALA A 433 9.51 2.05 -14.69
N ARG A 434 9.41 2.28 -13.37
CA ARG A 434 8.22 1.93 -12.58
C ARG A 434 7.04 2.87 -12.83
N GLN A 435 7.30 4.14 -13.11
CA GLN A 435 6.26 5.13 -13.41
C GLN A 435 5.78 5.05 -14.87
N ALA A 436 6.63 4.58 -15.80
CA ALA A 436 6.34 4.57 -17.23
C ALA A 436 4.98 3.94 -17.61
N PRO A 437 4.54 2.78 -17.04
CA PRO A 437 3.23 2.21 -17.36
C PRO A 437 2.07 3.13 -17.03
N PHE A 438 2.23 3.99 -16.02
CA PHE A 438 1.21 4.93 -15.58
C PHE A 438 1.32 6.26 -16.33
N LEU A 439 2.53 6.77 -16.60
CA LEU A 439 2.69 8.09 -17.20
C LEU A 439 2.55 8.10 -18.73
N CYS A 440 2.80 6.97 -19.38
CA CYS A 440 2.70 6.84 -20.83
C CYS A 440 1.27 6.44 -21.24
N VAL A 441 0.43 7.44 -21.45
CA VAL A 441 -0.88 7.23 -22.09
C VAL A 441 -0.65 7.11 -23.59
N TRP A 442 -0.26 5.92 -24.05
CA TRP A 442 -0.37 5.62 -25.48
C TRP A 442 -1.85 5.42 -25.81
N GLN A 443 -2.30 6.23 -26.77
CA GLN A 443 -3.52 6.06 -27.54
C GLN A 443 -3.68 4.58 -27.92
N ARG A 444 -4.68 3.90 -27.36
CA ARG A 444 -5.23 2.68 -27.93
C ARG A 444 -6.69 2.91 -28.19
#